data_AF-A0A420FV21-F1
#
_entry.id   AF-A0A420FV21-F1
#
_cell.length_a   1.000
_cell.length_b   1.000
_cell.length_c   1.000
_cell.angle_alpha   90.00
_cell.angle_beta   90.00
_cell.angle_gamma   90.00
#
_symmetry.space_group_name_H-M   'P 1'
#
loop_
_entity.id
_entity.type
_entity.pdbx_description
1 polymer ?
#
loop_
_entity_poly.entity_id
_entity_poly.type
_entity_poly.pdbx_seq_one_letter_code
_entity_poly.pdbx_strand_id
1 'polypeptide(L)'
;MTSINRKVITENILKLIDSNGIEDSDFANLIEKSTRTLSRIRKGQSLFNIDAINVASSFFEKSLIELNNQDIVIETDSRNKLKHIHKNNVAYSILLEKRPSITYAIIYYLLNNKEFCSKGMIVDKIKKFFESLGWNYSSSYISSSMTRNSKYIAIAGTEIVDGNEVNVYKSK
;
A
#
# COMPACT_ATOMS: atom_id res chain seq x y z
N MET A 1 -30.18 -12.03 -8.99
CA MET A 1 -28.77 -12.42 -8.82
C MET A 1 -27.91 -11.33 -9.43
N THR A 2 -27.08 -10.65 -8.63
CA THR A 2 -26.13 -9.65 -9.13
C THR A 2 -25.11 -10.37 -10.00
N SER A 3 -24.95 -9.98 -11.27
CA SER A 3 -23.94 -10.58 -12.14
C SER A 3 -22.55 -10.33 -11.55
N ILE A 4 -21.75 -11.39 -11.38
CA ILE A 4 -20.38 -11.30 -10.90
C ILE A 4 -19.54 -10.58 -11.96
N ASN A 5 -18.93 -9.45 -11.59
CA ASN A 5 -18.02 -8.68 -12.43
C ASN A 5 -16.59 -8.80 -11.91
N ARG A 6 -15.80 -9.68 -12.54
CA ARG A 6 -14.39 -9.92 -12.16
C ARG A 6 -13.49 -8.70 -12.28
N LYS A 7 -13.84 -7.70 -13.11
CA LYS A 7 -13.07 -6.46 -13.20
C LYS A 7 -13.23 -5.63 -11.93
N VAL A 8 -14.48 -5.42 -11.49
CA VAL A 8 -14.81 -4.73 -10.24
C VAL A 8 -14.15 -5.43 -9.05
N ILE A 9 -14.28 -6.76 -8.96
CA ILE A 9 -13.62 -7.55 -7.92
C ILE A 9 -12.10 -7.36 -7.95
N THR A 10 -11.50 -7.37 -9.14
CA THR A 10 -10.05 -7.19 -9.27
C THR A 10 -9.61 -5.82 -8.77
N GLU A 11 -10.29 -4.76 -9.20
CA GLU A 11 -10.02 -3.39 -8.77
C GLU A 11 -10.18 -3.24 -7.25
N ASN A 12 -11.20 -3.85 -6.67
CA ASN A 12 -11.45 -3.80 -5.24
C ASN A 12 -10.42 -4.58 -4.41
N ILE A 13 -9.98 -5.76 -4.87
CA ILE A 13 -8.88 -6.49 -4.24
C ILE A 13 -7.60 -5.63 -4.29
N LEU A 14 -7.29 -4.99 -5.42
CA LEU A 14 -6.13 -4.10 -5.52
C LEU A 14 -6.23 -2.91 -4.55
N LYS A 15 -7.40 -2.28 -4.43
CA LYS A 15 -7.64 -1.22 -3.44
C LYS A 15 -7.40 -1.71 -2.02
N LEU A 16 -7.87 -2.93 -1.68
CA LEU A 16 -7.67 -3.54 -0.37
C LEU A 16 -6.19 -3.85 -0.08
N ILE A 17 -5.42 -4.32 -1.08
CA ILE A 17 -3.97 -4.53 -0.95
C ILE A 17 -3.29 -3.19 -0.59
N ASP A 18 -3.61 -2.14 -1.34
CA ASP A 18 -2.99 -0.81 -1.16
C ASP A 18 -3.39 -0.18 0.17
N SER A 19 -4.68 -0.23 0.51
CA SER A 19 -5.23 0.36 1.73
C SER A 19 -4.78 -0.34 3.00
N ASN A 20 -4.35 -1.60 2.88
CA ASN A 20 -3.80 -2.35 4.00
C ASN A 20 -2.28 -2.40 3.96
N GLY A 21 -1.62 -1.79 2.96
CA GLY A 21 -0.15 -1.75 2.88
C GLY A 21 0.50 -3.12 2.71
N ILE A 22 -0.14 -4.04 1.99
CA ILE A 22 0.44 -5.34 1.66
C ILE A 22 1.35 -5.17 0.45
N GLU A 23 2.59 -5.65 0.51
CA GLU A 23 3.51 -5.62 -0.62
C GLU A 23 3.04 -6.59 -1.71
N ASP A 24 3.20 -6.20 -2.97
CA ASP A 24 2.76 -7.00 -4.12
C ASP A 24 3.39 -8.42 -4.10
N SER A 25 4.65 -8.55 -3.69
CA SER A 25 5.29 -9.86 -3.55
C SER A 25 4.66 -10.73 -2.46
N ASP A 26 4.27 -10.14 -1.35
CA ASP A 26 3.65 -10.87 -0.24
C ASP A 26 2.24 -11.33 -0.64
N PHE A 27 1.46 -10.46 -1.27
CA PHE A 27 0.13 -10.83 -1.74
C PHE A 27 0.19 -11.86 -2.87
N ALA A 28 1.15 -11.75 -3.80
CA ALA A 28 1.33 -12.74 -4.86
C ALA A 28 1.63 -14.13 -4.28
N ASN A 29 2.50 -14.21 -3.26
CA ASN A 29 2.79 -15.45 -2.55
C ASN A 29 1.54 -16.00 -1.85
N LEU A 30 0.76 -15.14 -1.20
CA LEU A 30 -0.48 -15.52 -0.51
C LEU A 30 -1.48 -16.22 -1.44
N ILE A 31 -1.61 -15.74 -2.68
CA ILE A 31 -2.52 -16.33 -3.68
C ILE A 31 -1.84 -17.38 -4.58
N GLU A 32 -0.64 -17.81 -4.23
CA GLU A 32 0.17 -18.79 -4.97
C GLU A 32 0.38 -18.39 -6.45
N LYS A 33 0.69 -17.11 -6.69
CA LYS A 33 1.03 -16.57 -8.02
C LYS A 33 2.41 -15.93 -8.01
N SER A 34 2.99 -15.80 -9.19
CA SER A 34 4.22 -15.04 -9.36
C SER A 34 3.97 -13.53 -9.24
N THR A 35 4.98 -12.80 -8.78
CA THR A 35 5.02 -11.32 -8.80
C THR A 35 4.73 -10.76 -10.19
N ARG A 36 5.20 -11.44 -11.26
CA ARG A 36 4.88 -11.10 -12.65
C ARG A 36 3.39 -11.14 -12.93
N THR A 37 2.67 -12.13 -12.38
CA THR A 37 1.22 -12.25 -12.54
C THR A 37 0.53 -11.07 -11.89
N LEU A 38 0.88 -10.74 -10.64
CA LEU A 38 0.30 -9.59 -9.97
C LEU A 38 0.63 -8.27 -10.69
N SER A 39 1.84 -8.12 -11.22
CA SER A 39 2.22 -6.96 -12.06
C SER A 39 1.34 -6.83 -13.31
N ARG A 40 0.99 -7.94 -13.97
CA ARG A 40 0.05 -7.93 -15.11
C ARG A 40 -1.36 -7.53 -14.68
N ILE A 41 -1.81 -7.99 -13.51
CA ILE A 41 -3.11 -7.62 -12.95
C ILE A 41 -3.16 -6.11 -12.65
N ARG A 42 -2.13 -5.56 -11.99
CA ARG A 42 -1.98 -4.13 -11.74
C ARG A 42 -2.03 -3.28 -13.02
N LYS A 43 -1.51 -3.82 -14.14
CA LYS A 43 -1.53 -3.17 -15.47
C LYS A 43 -2.83 -3.37 -16.24
N GLY A 44 -3.84 -4.04 -15.66
CA GLY A 44 -5.09 -4.37 -16.36
C GLY A 44 -4.96 -5.42 -17.46
N GLN A 45 -3.83 -6.12 -17.54
CA GLN A 45 -3.53 -7.12 -18.56
C GLN A 45 -4.01 -8.54 -18.17
N SER A 46 -4.49 -8.70 -16.93
CA SER A 46 -5.02 -9.94 -16.38
C SER A 46 -5.98 -9.62 -15.24
N LEU A 47 -6.84 -10.57 -14.88
CA LEU A 47 -7.75 -10.47 -13.74
C LEU A 47 -7.44 -11.59 -12.74
N PHE A 48 -7.84 -11.44 -11.47
CA PHE A 48 -7.77 -12.54 -10.52
C PHE A 48 -8.68 -13.70 -10.97
N ASN A 49 -8.20 -14.92 -10.82
CA ASN A 49 -9.00 -16.14 -11.00
C ASN A 49 -9.81 -16.42 -9.72
N ILE A 50 -10.71 -17.41 -9.79
CA ILE A 50 -11.61 -17.73 -8.67
C ILE A 50 -10.82 -18.10 -7.41
N ASP A 51 -9.76 -18.90 -7.53
CA ASP A 51 -8.95 -19.31 -6.38
C ASP A 51 -8.32 -18.10 -5.67
N ALA A 52 -7.71 -17.18 -6.43
CA ALA A 52 -7.13 -15.97 -5.87
C ALA A 52 -8.20 -15.05 -5.26
N ILE A 53 -9.40 -15.00 -5.84
CA ILE A 53 -10.53 -14.24 -5.28
C ILE A 53 -10.98 -14.85 -3.94
N ASN A 54 -11.05 -16.17 -3.84
CA ASN A 54 -11.43 -16.86 -2.60
C ASN A 54 -10.39 -16.62 -1.50
N VAL A 55 -9.10 -16.70 -1.82
CA VAL A 55 -8.02 -16.39 -0.87
C VAL A 55 -8.09 -14.92 -0.44
N ALA A 56 -8.30 -13.99 -1.38
CA ALA A 56 -8.43 -12.57 -1.07
C ALA A 56 -9.67 -12.29 -0.19
N SER A 57 -10.79 -12.93 -0.50
CA SER A 57 -12.04 -12.84 0.25
C SER A 57 -11.85 -13.28 1.70
N SER A 58 -11.15 -14.41 1.93
CA SER A 58 -10.81 -14.87 3.28
C SER A 58 -9.80 -13.95 3.97
N PHE A 59 -8.75 -13.52 3.28
CA PHE A 59 -7.74 -12.65 3.89
C PHE A 59 -8.29 -11.29 4.30
N PHE A 60 -9.14 -10.66 3.47
CA PHE A 60 -9.69 -9.34 3.76
C PHE A 60 -11.00 -9.39 4.57
N GLU A 61 -11.49 -10.58 4.92
CA GLU A 61 -12.82 -10.78 5.54
C GLU A 61 -13.93 -10.04 4.77
N LYS A 62 -13.94 -10.23 3.45
CA LYS A 62 -14.91 -9.62 2.53
C LYS A 62 -15.61 -10.70 1.73
N SER A 63 -16.93 -10.73 1.79
CA SER A 63 -17.73 -11.62 0.96
C SER A 63 -17.56 -11.31 -0.53
N LEU A 64 -17.84 -12.29 -1.39
CA LEU A 64 -17.86 -12.09 -2.84
C LEU A 64 -18.82 -10.96 -3.26
N ILE A 65 -19.93 -10.79 -2.54
CA ILE A 65 -20.92 -9.73 -2.78
C ILE A 65 -20.30 -8.35 -2.51
N GLU A 66 -19.58 -8.20 -1.39
CA GLU A 66 -18.88 -6.95 -1.05
C GLU A 66 -17.78 -6.64 -2.07
N LEU A 67 -16.98 -7.65 -2.46
CA LEU A 67 -15.94 -7.49 -3.47
C LEU A 67 -16.51 -7.11 -4.84
N ASN A 68 -17.74 -7.50 -5.15
CA ASN A 68 -18.41 -7.18 -6.40
C ASN A 68 -19.12 -5.81 -6.42
N ASN A 69 -19.08 -5.07 -5.30
CA ASN A 69 -19.68 -3.73 -5.21
C ASN A 69 -18.78 -2.68 -5.88
N GLN A 70 -19.31 -1.75 -6.67
CA GLN A 70 -18.51 -0.70 -7.30
C GLN A 70 -17.81 0.20 -6.27
N ASP A 71 -18.49 0.44 -5.14
CA ASP A 71 -18.01 1.29 -4.05
C ASP A 71 -17.68 0.43 -2.82
N ILE A 72 -16.58 -0.31 -2.90
CA ILE A 72 -16.11 -1.06 -1.73
C ILE A 72 -15.76 -0.11 -0.59
N VAL A 73 -16.37 -0.35 0.57
CA VAL A 73 -16.08 0.41 1.79
C VAL A 73 -14.83 -0.17 2.43
N ILE A 74 -13.80 0.65 2.54
CA ILE A 74 -12.55 0.34 3.23
C ILE A 74 -12.46 1.22 4.47
N GLU A 75 -12.36 0.58 5.63
CA GLU A 75 -12.30 1.27 6.90
C GLU A 75 -10.92 1.89 7.12
N THR A 76 -10.87 3.06 7.76
CA THR A 76 -9.63 3.82 8.03
C THR A 76 -8.58 2.99 8.79
N ASP A 77 -9.02 2.08 9.66
CA ASP A 77 -8.16 1.23 10.48
C ASP A 77 -8.14 -0.24 10.01
N SER A 78 -8.43 -0.47 8.72
CA SER A 78 -8.58 -1.82 8.15
C SER A 78 -7.38 -2.73 8.45
N ARG A 79 -6.13 -2.23 8.34
CA ARG A 79 -4.94 -3.04 8.62
C ARG A 79 -4.92 -3.57 10.06
N ASN A 80 -5.22 -2.73 11.05
CA ASN A 80 -5.21 -3.14 12.46
C ASN A 80 -6.39 -4.06 12.79
N LYS A 81 -7.54 -3.86 12.16
CA LYS A 81 -8.66 -4.80 12.27
C LYS A 81 -8.30 -6.17 11.73
N LEU A 82 -7.67 -6.24 10.54
CA LEU A 82 -7.19 -7.50 9.99
C LEU A 82 -6.14 -8.15 10.90
N LYS A 83 -5.24 -7.38 11.53
CA LYS A 83 -4.30 -7.93 12.53
C LYS A 83 -5.04 -8.61 13.68
N HIS A 84 -6.09 -7.98 14.18
CA HIS A 84 -6.88 -8.52 15.28
C HIS A 84 -7.62 -9.80 14.88
N ILE A 85 -8.25 -9.80 13.71
CA ILE A 85 -8.98 -10.94 13.15
C ILE A 85 -8.02 -12.13 12.94
N HIS A 86 -6.90 -11.88 12.26
CA HIS A 86 -5.96 -12.92 11.85
C HIS A 86 -4.89 -13.25 12.88
N LYS A 87 -4.98 -12.73 14.12
CA LYS A 87 -3.97 -12.93 15.17
C LYS A 87 -3.57 -14.40 15.38
N ASN A 88 -4.52 -15.32 15.19
CA ASN A 88 -4.32 -16.76 15.35
C ASN A 88 -4.00 -17.50 14.03
N ASN A 89 -4.14 -16.82 12.88
CA ASN A 89 -3.78 -17.36 11.57
C ASN A 89 -2.36 -16.90 11.22
N VAL A 90 -1.38 -17.75 11.52
CA VAL A 90 0.05 -17.45 11.30
C VAL A 90 0.35 -17.04 9.86
N ALA A 91 -0.29 -17.69 8.89
CA ALA A 91 -0.07 -17.38 7.48
C ALA A 91 -0.48 -15.95 7.15
N TYR A 92 -1.55 -15.42 7.75
CA TYR A 92 -2.08 -14.10 7.45
C TYR A 92 -1.51 -13.01 8.37
N SER A 93 -1.33 -13.31 9.66
CA SER A 93 -0.80 -12.35 10.63
C SER A 93 0.61 -11.89 10.28
N ILE A 94 1.46 -12.79 9.78
CA ILE A 94 2.83 -12.44 9.36
C ILE A 94 2.82 -11.33 8.30
N LEU A 95 1.89 -11.35 7.33
CA LEU A 95 1.82 -10.29 6.30
C LEU A 95 1.44 -8.92 6.89
N LEU A 96 0.62 -8.93 7.95
CA LEU A 96 0.12 -7.72 8.59
C LEU A 96 1.11 -7.18 9.63
N GLU A 97 1.95 -8.02 10.23
CA GLU A 97 3.01 -7.61 11.15
C GLU A 97 4.26 -7.08 10.46
N LYS A 98 4.49 -7.47 9.19
CA LYS A 98 5.55 -6.86 8.38
C LYS A 98 5.39 -5.35 8.29
N ARG A 99 6.51 -4.68 8.01
CA ARG A 99 6.51 -3.28 7.61
C ARG A 99 5.57 -3.10 6.39
N PRO A 100 4.67 -2.11 6.38
CA PRO A 100 3.77 -1.92 5.25
C PRO A 100 4.52 -1.50 3.98
N SER A 101 3.79 -1.47 2.87
CA SER A 101 4.27 -0.87 1.63
C SER A 101 4.54 0.63 1.81
N ILE A 102 5.54 1.14 1.11
CA ILE A 102 5.91 2.55 1.23
C ILE A 102 4.78 3.49 0.74
N THR A 103 4.00 3.06 -0.24
CA THR A 103 2.82 3.81 -0.71
C THR A 103 1.79 3.94 0.41
N TYR A 104 1.53 2.87 1.18
CA TYR A 104 0.66 2.95 2.35
C TYR A 104 1.24 3.89 3.41
N ALA A 105 2.53 3.75 3.75
CA ALA A 105 3.17 4.62 4.73
C ALA A 105 3.13 6.10 4.31
N ILE A 106 3.28 6.38 3.02
CA ILE A 106 3.11 7.73 2.47
C ILE A 106 1.69 8.22 2.67
N ILE A 107 0.70 7.50 2.15
CA ILE A 107 -0.70 7.96 2.07
C ILE A 107 -1.30 8.15 3.46
N TYR A 108 -1.08 7.18 4.36
CA TYR A 108 -1.77 7.16 5.65
C TYR A 108 -0.98 7.81 6.79
N TYR A 109 0.34 7.99 6.65
CA TYR A 109 1.18 8.52 7.74
C TYR A 109 1.93 9.78 7.32
N LEU A 110 2.69 9.75 6.22
CA LEU A 110 3.50 10.90 5.81
C LEU A 110 2.65 12.10 5.40
N LEU A 111 1.58 11.89 4.64
CA LEU A 111 0.65 12.95 4.23
C LEU A 111 -0.17 13.54 5.39
N ASN A 112 -0.15 12.89 6.56
CA ASN A 112 -0.75 13.42 7.78
C ASN A 112 0.29 14.08 8.71
N ASN A 113 1.58 14.04 8.35
CA ASN A 113 2.65 14.64 9.14
C ASN A 113 2.68 16.17 8.96
N LYS A 114 2.54 16.91 10.07
CA LYS A 114 2.48 18.38 10.06
C LYS A 114 3.73 19.04 9.46
N GLU A 115 4.92 18.55 9.75
CA GLU A 115 6.16 19.12 9.18
C GLU A 115 6.23 18.85 7.67
N PHE A 116 5.89 17.63 7.24
CA PHE A 116 5.85 17.28 5.83
C PHE A 116 4.84 18.14 5.06
N CYS A 117 3.66 18.39 5.61
CA CYS A 117 2.61 19.17 4.96
C CYS A 117 2.86 20.69 5.00
N SER A 118 3.62 21.19 5.96
CA SER A 118 3.86 22.65 6.10
C SER A 118 5.16 23.11 5.46
N LYS A 119 6.29 22.46 5.80
CA LYS A 119 7.64 22.85 5.39
C LYS A 119 8.21 21.93 4.30
N GLY A 120 7.72 20.70 4.24
CA GLY A 120 8.34 19.65 3.44
C GLY A 120 9.52 19.02 4.16
N MET A 121 9.99 17.90 3.62
CA MET A 121 11.09 17.11 4.17
C MET A 121 11.99 16.57 3.07
N ILE A 122 13.29 16.53 3.34
CA ILE A 122 14.26 15.75 2.56
C ILE A 122 14.12 14.26 2.87
N VAL A 123 14.67 13.41 2.00
CA VAL A 123 14.60 11.94 2.12
C VAL A 123 15.07 11.44 3.49
N ASP A 124 16.13 12.02 4.04
CA ASP A 124 16.68 11.58 5.34
C ASP A 124 15.74 11.88 6.51
N LYS A 125 15.01 12.99 6.48
CA LYS A 125 13.98 13.30 7.47
C LYS A 125 12.79 12.35 7.34
N ILE A 126 12.35 12.07 6.12
CA ILE A 126 11.27 11.10 5.83
C ILE A 126 11.67 9.71 6.33
N LYS A 127 12.93 9.31 6.09
CA LYS A 127 13.48 8.05 6.56
C LYS A 127 13.42 7.95 8.08
N LYS A 128 13.92 8.95 8.80
CA LYS A 128 13.86 9.01 10.27
C LYS A 128 12.43 8.95 10.80
N PHE A 129 11.48 9.63 10.13
CA PHE A 129 10.06 9.55 10.47
C PHE A 129 9.53 8.11 10.36
N PHE A 130 9.81 7.41 9.27
CA PHE A 130 9.38 6.01 9.14
C PHE A 130 10.11 5.07 10.10
N GLU A 131 11.40 5.27 10.37
CA GLU A 131 12.16 4.51 11.35
C GLU A 131 11.57 4.67 12.77
N SER A 132 11.06 5.85 13.14
CA SER A 132 10.38 6.05 14.41
C SER A 132 9.07 5.26 14.56
N LEU A 133 8.50 4.78 13.44
CA LEU A 133 7.34 3.88 13.40
C LEU A 133 7.76 2.39 13.34
N GLY A 134 9.06 2.11 13.44
CA GLY A 134 9.62 0.76 13.27
C GLY A 134 9.73 0.34 11.80
N TRP A 135 9.66 1.28 10.85
CA TRP A 135 9.62 0.99 9.42
C TRP A 135 10.88 1.41 8.68
N ASN A 136 11.71 0.42 8.37
CA ASN A 136 12.98 0.65 7.69
C ASN A 136 12.78 0.64 6.17
N TYR A 137 12.95 1.79 5.52
CA TYR A 137 13.00 1.94 4.06
C TYR A 137 14.36 2.49 3.63
N SER A 138 14.91 2.01 2.51
CA SER A 138 16.15 2.60 1.97
C SER A 138 15.88 4.00 1.41
N SER A 139 16.87 4.89 1.49
CA SER A 139 16.76 6.26 0.97
C SER A 139 16.44 6.28 -0.54
N SER A 140 17.02 5.35 -1.31
CA SER A 140 16.71 5.18 -2.74
C SER A 140 15.26 4.76 -2.98
N TYR A 141 14.72 3.86 -2.14
CA TYR A 141 13.33 3.43 -2.25
C TYR A 141 12.37 4.57 -1.89
N ILE A 142 12.68 5.35 -0.84
CA ILE A 142 11.92 6.56 -0.48
C ILE A 142 11.90 7.54 -1.64
N SER A 143 13.07 7.93 -2.15
CA SER A 143 13.20 8.88 -3.26
C SER A 143 12.38 8.46 -4.48
N SER A 144 12.55 7.21 -4.94
CA SER A 144 11.79 6.69 -6.08
C SER A 144 10.27 6.64 -5.82
N SER A 145 9.86 6.42 -4.57
CA SER A 145 8.44 6.38 -4.20
C SER A 145 7.79 7.75 -4.14
N MET A 146 8.54 8.81 -3.81
CA MET A 146 8.05 10.18 -3.90
C MET A 146 7.66 10.51 -5.34
N THR A 147 8.52 10.17 -6.31
CA THR A 147 8.24 10.36 -7.73
C THR A 147 7.04 9.55 -8.22
N ARG A 148 6.92 8.28 -7.80
CA ARG A 148 5.77 7.42 -8.15
C ARG A 148 4.45 7.92 -7.55
N ASN A 149 4.50 8.59 -6.41
CA ASN A 149 3.34 9.18 -5.74
C ASN A 149 3.19 10.68 -6.03
N SER A 150 3.67 11.14 -7.18
CA SER A 150 3.59 12.55 -7.62
C SER A 150 2.15 13.07 -7.73
N LYS A 151 1.13 12.22 -7.73
CA LYS A 151 -0.27 12.64 -7.57
C LYS A 151 -0.52 13.36 -6.24
N TYR A 152 0.15 12.94 -5.17
CA TYR A 152 -0.04 13.46 -3.81
C TYR A 152 1.13 14.31 -3.31
N ILE A 153 2.29 14.23 -3.99
CA ILE A 153 3.55 14.81 -3.52
C ILE A 153 4.10 15.77 -4.58
N ALA A 154 4.61 16.92 -4.13
CA ALA A 154 5.33 17.89 -4.93
C ALA A 154 6.77 18.05 -4.43
N ILE A 155 7.65 18.48 -5.34
CA ILE A 155 8.97 19.01 -4.98
C ILE A 155 8.78 20.49 -4.68
N ALA A 156 9.00 20.89 -3.43
CA ALA A 156 8.82 22.27 -2.96
C ALA A 156 10.09 23.12 -3.12
N GLY A 157 11.23 22.48 -3.41
CA GLY A 157 12.53 23.12 -3.58
C GLY A 157 13.65 22.12 -3.37
N THR A 158 14.86 22.64 -3.18
CA THR A 158 16.07 21.87 -2.91
C THR A 158 16.84 22.45 -1.72
N GLU A 159 17.63 21.60 -1.07
CA GLU A 159 18.50 21.94 0.06
C GLU A 159 19.90 21.38 -0.21
N ILE A 160 20.96 21.99 0.33
CA ILE A 160 22.32 21.45 0.24
C ILE A 160 22.64 20.64 1.50
N VAL A 161 22.92 19.34 1.33
CA VAL A 161 23.33 18.44 2.40
C VAL A 161 24.66 17.79 2.00
N ASP A 162 25.69 17.97 2.84
CA ASP A 162 27.05 17.48 2.57
C ASP A 162 27.59 17.86 1.18
N GLY A 163 27.29 19.08 0.74
CA GLY A 163 27.69 19.61 -0.56
C GLY A 163 26.85 19.13 -1.76
N ASN A 164 25.82 18.31 -1.53
CA ASN A 164 24.94 17.80 -2.57
C ASN A 164 23.56 18.44 -2.52
N GLU A 165 23.00 18.76 -3.69
CA GLU A 165 21.63 19.24 -3.81
C GLU A 165 20.63 18.08 -3.63
N VAL A 166 19.72 18.22 -2.67
CA VAL A 166 18.69 17.24 -2.35
C VAL A 166 17.30 17.85 -2.43
N ASN A 167 16.35 17.09 -2.98
CA ASN A 167 14.96 17.53 -3.11
C ASN A 167 14.27 17.61 -1.74
N VAL A 168 13.49 18.68 -1.55
CA VAL A 168 12.52 18.83 -0.46
C VAL A 168 11.14 18.43 -0.99
N TYR A 169 10.56 17.38 -0.41
CA TYR A 169 9.24 16.88 -0.79
C TYR A 169 8.17 17.41 0.17
N LYS A 170 6.99 17.73 -0.36
CA LYS A 170 5.84 18.25 0.40
C LYS A 170 4.54 17.65 -0.12
N SER A 171 3.50 17.61 0.73
CA SER A 171 2.13 17.34 0.25
C SER A 171 1.74 18.36 -0.81
N LYS A 172 1.05 17.89 -1.84
CA LYS A 172 0.28 18.75 -2.74
C LYS A 172 -0.95 19.32 -2.03
#